data_AF-A0A7J7KQZ9-F1
#
_entry.id   AF-A0A7J7KQZ9-F1
#
_cell.length_a   1.000
_cell.length_b   1.000
_cell.length_c   1.000
_cell.angle_alpha   90.00
_cell.angle_beta   90.00
_cell.angle_gamma   90.00
#
_symmetry.space_group_name_H-M   'P 1'
#
loop_
_entity.id
_entity.type
_entity.pdbx_description
1 polymer ?
#
loop_
_entity_poly.entity_id
_entity_poly.type
_entity_poly.pdbx_seq_one_letter_code
_entity_poly.pdbx_strand_id
1 'polypeptide(L)'
;MSHNIFDDTVPLFCNIESTQVTGDHIEYRIKVQRGHSAEETWQLFRRYTDFTTLDNGLKQSGVSLSLPPKKMFGNTSREFIAERQQKLQAYLNQVLANWLLANSIYTKQFLYDNYYQQNFSELALQHISMLLRSEPSWEVVEPLPEIGGRIRKSCFLAKNKTIQKKRFVLTWLPVGPYSPIEEKERTTLVKVLETFQHPYLLPIVYSACSSAGALVIRPYMENGSLKDQIYKAKPKSHYLKKYGNPKTFLPIPCLT
;
A
#
# COMPACT_ATOMS: atom_id res chain seq x y z
N MET A 1 2.53 15.23 -19.71
CA MET A 1 3.63 14.37 -19.24
C MET A 1 3.01 13.09 -18.73
N SER A 2 3.23 11.96 -19.41
CA SER A 2 2.84 10.66 -18.87
C SER A 2 3.61 10.44 -17.58
N HIS A 3 2.94 10.56 -16.43
CA HIS A 3 3.54 10.08 -15.20
C HIS A 3 3.76 8.58 -15.39
N ASN A 4 5.01 8.15 -15.52
CA ASN A 4 5.34 6.73 -15.51
C ASN A 4 4.81 6.16 -14.19
N ILE A 5 3.72 5.41 -14.27
CA ILE A 5 3.20 4.66 -13.14
C ILE A 5 4.21 3.52 -12.93
N PHE A 6 4.75 3.37 -11.73
CA PHE A 6 5.58 2.23 -11.41
C PHE A 6 4.70 1.08 -10.96
N ASP A 7 5.08 -0.15 -11.31
CA ASP A 7 4.52 -1.31 -10.65
C ASP A 7 5.09 -1.37 -9.23
N ASP A 8 4.20 -1.12 -8.26
CA ASP A 8 4.51 -1.05 -6.84
C ASP A 8 5.01 -2.40 -6.29
N THR A 9 4.75 -3.52 -6.99
CA THR A 9 5.10 -4.89 -6.55
C THR A 9 6.51 -5.32 -6.92
N VAL A 10 7.19 -4.57 -7.79
CA VAL A 10 8.58 -4.86 -8.16
C VAL A 10 9.47 -4.68 -6.92
N PRO A 11 10.31 -5.68 -6.58
CA PRO A 11 11.14 -5.62 -5.40
C PRO A 11 12.14 -4.47 -5.49
N LEU A 12 12.48 -3.91 -4.33
CA LEU A 12 13.52 -2.90 -4.19
C LEU A 12 14.67 -3.47 -3.40
N PHE A 13 15.88 -3.13 -3.83
CA PHE A 13 17.11 -3.38 -3.10
C PHE A 13 17.74 -2.03 -2.80
N CYS A 14 18.45 -1.90 -1.69
CA CYS A 14 19.15 -0.65 -1.41
C CYS A 14 20.44 -0.85 -0.62
N ASN A 15 21.37 0.06 -0.84
CA ASN A 15 22.64 0.12 -0.14
C ASN A 15 22.98 1.56 0.26
N ILE A 16 23.40 1.76 1.50
CA ILE A 16 23.91 3.03 2.00
C ILE A 16 25.38 3.13 1.59
N GLU A 17 25.66 3.97 0.58
CA GLU A 17 26.99 4.06 -0.03
C GLU A 17 27.91 5.02 0.71
N SER A 18 27.37 6.13 1.20
CA SER A 18 28.15 7.18 1.85
C SER A 18 27.29 8.07 2.76
N THR A 19 27.94 8.97 3.48
CA THR A 19 27.29 9.98 4.31
C THR A 19 27.76 11.38 3.93
N GLN A 20 26.90 12.38 4.08
CA GLN A 20 27.26 13.78 3.91
C GLN A 20 26.74 14.62 5.07
N VAL A 21 27.44 15.72 5.36
CA VAL A 21 27.00 16.73 6.33
C VAL A 21 26.15 17.75 5.58
N THR A 22 24.89 17.89 5.97
CA THR A 22 23.94 18.84 5.40
C THR A 22 23.47 19.76 6.51
N GLY A 23 24.01 20.99 6.56
CA GLY A 23 23.74 21.93 7.65
C GLY A 23 24.17 21.38 9.01
N ASP A 24 23.20 21.08 9.87
CA ASP A 24 23.38 20.62 11.25
C ASP A 24 23.24 19.09 11.42
N HIS A 25 23.03 18.33 10.35
CA HIS A 25 22.76 16.90 10.42
C HIS A 25 23.53 16.09 9.39
N ILE A 26 23.53 14.77 9.62
CA ILE A 26 24.12 13.78 8.72
C ILE A 26 23.00 13.14 7.89
N GLU A 27 23.20 13.13 6.57
CA GLU A 27 22.39 12.39 5.61
C GLU A 27 23.17 11.19 5.09
N TYR A 28 22.43 10.09 4.88
CA TYR A 28 22.90 8.85 4.30
C TYR A 28 22.50 8.83 2.83
N ARG A 29 23.48 8.67 1.94
CA ARG A 29 23.24 8.46 0.51
C ARG A 29 22.85 7.00 0.30
N ILE A 30 21.62 6.78 -0.09
CA ILE A 30 21.05 5.45 -0.32
C ILE A 30 20.91 5.25 -1.84
N LYS A 31 21.63 4.28 -2.39
CA LYS A 31 21.38 3.79 -3.75
C LYS A 31 20.27 2.75 -3.69
N VAL A 32 19.21 2.98 -4.47
CA VAL A 32 18.07 2.07 -4.60
C VAL A 32 18.09 1.45 -5.99
N GLN A 33 17.83 0.16 -6.07
CA GLN A 33 17.66 -0.60 -7.30
C GLN A 33 16.26 -1.18 -7.33
N ARG A 34 15.56 -1.02 -8.46
CA ARG A 34 14.25 -1.62 -8.70
C ARG A 34 14.38 -2.84 -9.60
N GLY A 35 13.87 -3.96 -9.12
CA GLY A 35 13.97 -5.24 -9.82
C GLY A 35 15.42 -5.72 -9.97
N HIS A 36 15.63 -6.66 -10.88
CA HIS A 36 16.94 -7.28 -11.11
C HIS A 36 17.77 -6.55 -12.17
N SER A 37 17.21 -5.56 -12.86
CA SER A 37 17.93 -4.75 -13.85
C SER A 37 18.78 -3.69 -13.13
N ALA A 38 20.06 -3.61 -13.48
CA ALA A 38 20.97 -2.58 -12.95
C ALA A 38 20.64 -1.17 -13.48
N GLU A 39 19.86 -1.07 -14.57
CA GLU A 39 19.52 0.20 -15.21
C GLU A 39 18.42 0.98 -14.47
N GLU A 40 17.59 0.30 -13.67
CA GLU A 40 16.56 0.94 -12.86
C GLU A 40 17.07 1.28 -11.46
N THR A 41 18.06 2.18 -11.38
CA THR A 41 18.64 2.64 -10.11
C THR A 41 18.51 4.15 -9.92
N TRP A 42 18.38 4.58 -8.68
CA TRP A 42 18.45 5.99 -8.29
C TRP A 42 19.14 6.14 -6.94
N GLN A 43 19.51 7.38 -6.61
CA GLN A 43 20.07 7.74 -5.32
C GLN A 43 19.13 8.73 -4.63
N LEU A 44 19.03 8.61 -3.31
CA LEU A 44 18.31 9.54 -2.46
C LEU A 44 19.08 9.77 -1.16
N PHE A 45 18.71 10.82 -0.44
CA PHE A 45 19.32 11.20 0.82
C PHE A 45 18.29 11.10 1.93
N ARG A 46 18.65 10.43 3.02
CA ARG A 46 17.81 10.33 4.22
C ARG A 46 18.65 10.62 5.44
N ARG A 47 18.11 11.40 6.37
CA ARG A 47 18.70 11.61 7.69
C ARG A 47 18.12 10.61 8.68
N TYR A 48 18.77 10.47 9.84
CA TYR A 48 18.35 9.50 10.86
C TYR A 48 16.86 9.64 11.28
N THR A 49 16.31 10.85 11.31
CA THR A 49 14.89 11.03 11.67
C THR A 49 13.94 10.43 10.63
N ASP A 50 14.34 10.34 9.36
CA ASP A 50 13.51 9.71 8.33
C ASP A 50 13.39 8.21 8.59
N PHE A 51 14.48 7.58 9.05
CA PHE A 51 14.44 6.19 9.51
C PHE A 51 13.52 6.02 10.72
N THR A 52 13.50 6.98 11.66
CA THR A 52 12.56 6.93 12.78
C THR A 52 11.10 7.07 12.34
N THR A 53 10.82 7.90 11.32
CA THR A 53 9.48 8.02 10.73
C THR A 53 9.06 6.72 10.05
N LEU A 54 9.96 6.11 9.27
CA LEU A 54 9.74 4.80 8.67
C LEU A 54 9.44 3.75 9.76
N ASP A 55 10.31 3.63 10.76
CA ASP A 55 10.16 2.67 11.86
C ASP A 55 8.82 2.85 12.59
N ASN A 56 8.45 4.09 12.92
CA ASN A 56 7.16 4.40 13.53
C ASN A 56 5.96 3.93 12.68
N GLY A 57 6.01 4.11 11.36
CA GLY A 57 4.97 3.62 10.45
C GLY A 57 4.88 2.10 10.38
N LEU A 58 6.01 1.41 10.54
CA LEU A 58 6.11 -0.06 10.50
C LEU A 58 5.82 -0.73 11.86
N LYS A 59 5.95 -0.04 13.00
CA LYS A 59 5.76 -0.60 14.35
C LYS A 59 4.46 -1.36 14.54
N GLN A 60 3.37 -0.85 13.95
CA GLN A 60 2.06 -1.49 14.01
C GLN A 60 2.01 -2.90 13.41
N SER A 61 2.99 -3.28 12.58
CA SER A 61 3.11 -4.64 12.05
C SER A 61 3.40 -5.69 13.12
N GLY A 62 3.97 -5.29 14.26
CA GLY A 62 4.44 -6.21 15.30
C GLY A 62 5.70 -6.99 14.91
N VAL A 63 6.30 -6.73 13.75
CA VAL A 63 7.61 -7.29 13.37
C VAL A 63 8.69 -6.61 14.21
N SER A 64 9.59 -7.39 14.79
CA SER A 64 10.72 -6.86 15.55
C SER A 64 11.78 -6.35 14.58
N LEU A 65 11.93 -5.03 14.50
CA LEU A 65 12.95 -4.35 13.71
C LEU A 65 13.98 -3.72 14.63
N SER A 66 15.25 -3.79 14.26
CA SER A 66 16.36 -3.26 15.08
C SER A 66 16.86 -1.91 14.56
N LEU A 67 16.17 -0.81 14.91
CA LEU A 67 16.64 0.53 14.60
C LEU A 67 17.72 0.97 15.61
N PRO A 68 18.91 1.44 15.19
CA PRO A 68 19.93 1.92 16.11
C PRO A 68 19.42 3.13 16.91
N PRO A 69 19.78 3.27 18.20
CA PRO A 69 19.24 4.32 19.06
C PRO A 69 19.70 5.73 18.64
N LYS A 70 18.89 6.72 19.02
CA LYS A 70 19.26 8.13 18.88
C LYS A 70 20.41 8.42 19.86
N LYS A 71 21.34 9.28 19.44
CA LYS A 71 22.48 9.73 20.25
C LYS A 71 22.47 11.24 20.24
N MET A 72 22.44 11.84 21.42
CA MET A 72 22.26 13.29 21.62
C MET A 72 23.60 14.06 21.69
N PHE A 73 24.71 13.37 21.98
CA PHE A 73 26.05 13.95 22.06
C PHE A 73 27.05 13.14 21.22
N GLY A 74 28.02 13.79 20.57
CA GLY A 74 29.04 13.13 19.74
C GLY A 74 28.48 12.37 18.53
N ASN A 75 27.33 12.81 18.01
CA ASN A 75 26.63 12.22 16.87
C ASN A 75 27.30 12.51 15.52
N THR A 76 28.31 13.36 15.49
CA THR A 76 29.12 13.72 14.31
C THR A 76 30.49 13.05 14.27
N SER A 77 30.85 12.25 15.29
CA SER A 77 32.10 11.48 15.28
C SER A 77 32.12 10.44 14.16
N ARG A 78 33.26 10.28 13.49
CA ARG A 78 33.40 9.44 12.30
C ARG A 78 33.11 7.97 12.60
N GLU A 79 33.59 7.49 13.74
CA GLU A 79 33.41 6.12 14.23
C GLU A 79 31.92 5.84 14.47
N PHE A 80 31.22 6.78 15.08
CA PHE A 80 29.80 6.66 15.35
C PHE A 80 28.96 6.69 14.07
N ILE A 81 29.30 7.56 13.12
CA ILE A 81 28.61 7.63 11.82
C ILE A 81 28.78 6.30 11.08
N ALA A 82 29.99 5.75 11.06
CA ALA A 82 30.28 4.46 10.41
C ALA A 82 29.52 3.29 11.07
N GLU A 83 29.53 3.20 12.40
CA GLU A 83 28.78 2.17 13.14
C GLU A 83 27.27 2.30 12.89
N ARG A 84 26.74 3.52 12.93
CA ARG A 84 25.33 3.78 12.67
C ARG A 84 24.96 3.45 11.23
N GLN A 85 25.79 3.78 10.24
CA GLN A 85 25.57 3.42 8.84
C GLN A 85 25.38 1.90 8.69
N GLN A 86 26.26 1.09 9.28
CA GLN A 86 26.15 -0.37 9.22
C GLN A 86 24.84 -0.87 9.87
N LYS A 87 24.47 -0.34 11.03
CA LYS A 87 23.22 -0.71 11.72
C LYS A 87 21.97 -0.27 10.94
N LEU A 88 22.01 0.88 10.29
CA LEU A 88 20.92 1.35 9.43
C LEU A 88 20.78 0.49 8.17
N GLN A 89 21.89 0.04 7.57
CA GLN A 89 21.85 -0.91 6.46
C GLN A 89 21.21 -2.23 6.89
N ALA A 90 21.61 -2.78 8.04
CA ALA A 90 21.02 -4.00 8.59
C ALA A 90 19.52 -3.84 8.86
N TYR A 91 19.09 -2.68 9.35
CA TYR A 91 17.68 -2.33 9.51
C TYR A 91 16.92 -2.33 8.18
N LEU A 92 17.45 -1.68 7.13
CA LEU A 92 16.82 -1.68 5.80
C LEU A 92 16.73 -3.08 5.21
N ASN A 93 17.75 -3.91 5.40
CA ASN A 93 17.73 -5.30 4.97
C ASN A 93 16.59 -6.09 5.65
N GLN A 94 16.36 -5.88 6.95
CA GLN A 94 15.22 -6.50 7.66
C GLN A 94 13.87 -6.03 7.12
N VAL A 95 13.71 -4.73 6.87
CA VAL A 95 12.49 -4.16 6.30
C VAL A 95 12.20 -4.74 4.92
N LEU A 96 13.20 -4.83 4.05
CA LEU A 96 13.06 -5.31 2.68
C LEU A 96 12.92 -6.84 2.58
N ALA A 97 13.43 -7.59 3.56
CA ALA A 97 13.24 -9.04 3.63
C ALA A 97 11.79 -9.46 3.94
N ASN A 98 11.01 -8.59 4.60
CA ASN A 98 9.59 -8.84 4.84
C ASN A 98 8.73 -8.24 3.72
N TRP A 99 8.10 -9.09 2.91
CA TRP A 99 7.29 -8.67 1.74
C TRP A 99 6.22 -7.63 2.09
N LEU A 100 5.62 -7.72 3.27
CA LEU A 100 4.54 -6.84 3.71
C LEU A 100 5.08 -5.44 4.04
N LEU A 101 6.23 -5.38 4.72
CA LEU A 101 6.89 -4.13 5.07
C LEU A 101 7.49 -3.47 3.83
N ALA A 102 8.16 -4.25 2.97
CA ALA A 102 8.75 -3.79 1.72
C ALA A 102 7.72 -3.13 0.77
N ASN A 103 6.49 -3.66 0.76
CA ASN A 103 5.40 -3.15 -0.08
C ASN A 103 4.45 -2.18 0.65
N SER A 104 4.78 -1.78 1.89
CA SER A 104 3.99 -0.77 2.59
C SER A 104 4.23 0.63 2.03
N ILE A 105 3.23 1.50 2.16
CA ILE A 105 3.35 2.91 1.76
C ILE A 105 4.52 3.61 2.47
N TYR A 106 4.80 3.28 3.73
CA TYR A 106 5.89 3.86 4.51
C TYR A 106 7.26 3.57 3.89
N THR A 107 7.50 2.30 3.51
CA THR A 107 8.77 1.91 2.87
C THR A 107 8.90 2.52 1.48
N LYS A 108 7.80 2.56 0.71
CA LYS A 108 7.83 3.19 -0.62
C LYS A 108 8.05 4.71 -0.54
N GLN A 109 7.45 5.41 0.43
CA GLN A 109 7.74 6.83 0.68
C GLN A 109 9.18 7.06 1.14
N PHE A 110 9.75 6.14 1.92
CA PHE A 110 11.14 6.23 2.34
C PHE A 110 12.10 6.04 1.17
N LEU A 111 11.83 5.09 0.25
CA LEU A 111 12.74 4.71 -0.84
C LEU A 111 12.50 5.44 -2.17
N TYR A 112 11.50 6.30 -2.28
CA TYR A 112 11.27 7.13 -3.45
C TYR A 112 11.13 8.60 -3.04
N ASP A 113 11.75 9.50 -3.81
CA ASP A 113 11.59 10.94 -3.57
C ASP A 113 10.26 11.43 -4.13
N ASN A 114 9.39 11.92 -3.24
CA ASN A 114 8.13 12.63 -3.50
C ASN A 114 7.07 11.87 -4.34
N TYR A 115 7.38 10.70 -4.90
CA TYR A 115 6.48 9.97 -5.79
C TYR A 115 5.22 9.43 -5.07
N TYR A 116 5.38 8.94 -3.84
CA TYR A 116 4.29 8.38 -3.02
C TYR A 116 3.70 9.39 -2.01
N GLN A 117 3.91 10.70 -2.21
CA GLN A 117 3.33 11.74 -1.34
C GLN A 117 1.88 12.11 -1.71
N GLN A 118 1.36 11.58 -2.82
CA GLN A 118 0.00 11.86 -3.28
C GLN A 118 -1.06 11.25 -2.34
N ASN A 119 -2.18 11.94 -2.18
CA ASN A 119 -3.34 11.41 -1.48
C ASN A 119 -4.16 10.50 -2.42
N PHE A 120 -3.78 9.22 -2.50
CA PHE A 120 -4.45 8.25 -3.37
C PHE A 120 -5.94 8.05 -3.06
N SER A 121 -6.36 8.26 -1.81
CA SER A 121 -7.78 8.18 -1.43
C SER A 121 -8.58 9.36 -1.99
N GLU A 122 -8.02 10.57 -1.94
CA GLU A 122 -8.67 11.76 -2.50
C GLU A 122 -8.74 11.71 -4.02
N LEU A 123 -7.64 11.33 -4.69
CA LEU A 123 -7.63 11.12 -6.14
C LEU A 123 -8.65 10.05 -6.56
N ALA A 124 -8.74 8.95 -5.82
CA ALA A 124 -9.75 7.92 -6.06
C ALA A 124 -11.17 8.49 -5.92
N LEU A 125 -11.44 9.27 -4.88
CA LEU A 125 -12.75 9.85 -4.63
C LEU A 125 -13.20 10.77 -5.76
N GLN A 126 -12.29 11.56 -6.35
CA GLN A 126 -12.57 12.38 -7.52
C GLN A 126 -13.05 11.53 -8.71
N HIS A 127 -12.32 10.46 -9.04
CA HIS A 127 -12.69 9.54 -10.14
C HIS A 127 -14.00 8.80 -9.87
N ILE A 128 -14.19 8.31 -8.64
CA ILE A 128 -15.42 7.64 -8.22
C ILE A 128 -16.62 8.59 -8.38
N SER A 129 -16.47 9.84 -7.95
CA SER A 129 -17.54 10.84 -8.02
C SER A 129 -17.93 11.16 -9.46
N MET A 130 -16.97 11.17 -10.39
CA MET A 130 -17.26 11.32 -11.81
C MET A 130 -18.03 10.12 -12.38
N LEU A 131 -17.63 8.89 -12.06
CA LEU A 131 -18.27 7.67 -12.55
C LEU A 131 -19.67 7.46 -11.98
N LEU A 132 -19.91 7.85 -10.73
CA LEU A 132 -21.22 7.71 -10.09
C LEU A 132 -22.19 8.84 -10.45
N ARG A 133 -21.77 9.84 -11.23
CA ARG A 133 -22.65 10.94 -11.66
C ARG A 133 -23.86 10.44 -12.45
N SER A 134 -23.69 9.41 -13.27
CA SER A 134 -24.78 8.76 -14.02
C SER A 134 -25.58 7.75 -13.19
N GLU A 135 -25.17 7.50 -11.94
CA GLU A 135 -25.75 6.48 -11.07
C GLU A 135 -26.15 7.05 -9.70
N PRO A 136 -27.17 7.93 -9.65
CA PRO A 136 -27.54 8.68 -8.43
C PRO A 136 -28.07 7.79 -7.30
N SER A 137 -28.30 6.50 -7.56
CA SER A 137 -28.68 5.50 -6.57
C SER A 137 -27.53 5.16 -5.63
N TRP A 138 -26.27 5.28 -6.08
CA TRP A 138 -25.08 4.98 -5.28
C TRP A 138 -24.57 6.21 -4.54
N GLU A 139 -24.20 6.01 -3.27
CA GLU A 139 -23.66 7.06 -2.41
C GLU A 139 -22.41 6.53 -1.69
N VAL A 140 -21.32 7.31 -1.76
CA VAL A 140 -20.10 7.07 -0.99
C VAL A 140 -20.28 7.64 0.42
N VAL A 141 -20.03 6.82 1.44
CA VAL A 141 -20.25 7.19 2.85
C VAL A 141 -18.96 7.62 3.52
N GLU A 142 -17.94 6.75 3.57
CA GLU A 142 -16.67 7.03 4.24
C GLU A 142 -15.52 6.24 3.58
N PRO A 143 -14.26 6.74 3.62
CA PRO A 143 -13.10 5.96 3.20
C PRO A 143 -12.83 4.81 4.17
N LEU A 144 -12.31 3.70 3.64
CA LEU A 144 -11.92 2.50 4.40
C LEU A 144 -10.42 2.20 4.15
N PRO A 145 -9.49 3.07 4.61
CA PRO A 145 -8.04 2.94 4.33
C PRO A 145 -7.44 1.66 4.94
N GLU A 146 -8.08 1.11 5.97
CA GLU A 146 -7.67 -0.08 6.69
C GLU A 146 -7.89 -1.39 5.90
N ILE A 147 -8.64 -1.31 4.78
CA ILE A 147 -9.02 -2.47 3.97
C ILE A 147 -8.15 -2.56 2.71
N GLY A 148 -7.38 -3.64 2.64
CA GLY A 148 -6.48 -3.93 1.52
C GLY A 148 -5.03 -3.56 1.82
N GLY A 149 -4.11 -4.14 1.06
CA GLY A 149 -2.67 -3.92 1.23
C GLY A 149 -1.98 -3.32 0.01
N ARG A 150 -2.73 -2.98 -1.04
CA ARG A 150 -2.17 -2.39 -2.27
C ARG A 150 -2.26 -0.88 -2.17
N ILE A 151 -1.13 -0.19 -2.34
CA ILE A 151 -0.99 1.25 -2.14
C ILE A 151 -2.03 2.07 -2.93
N ARG A 152 -2.26 1.72 -4.20
CA ARG A 152 -3.15 2.46 -5.10
C ARG A 152 -4.60 1.99 -5.07
N LYS A 153 -4.91 0.94 -4.30
CA LYS A 153 -6.26 0.40 -4.22
C LYS A 153 -7.00 1.08 -3.08
N SER A 154 -7.97 1.92 -3.41
CA SER A 154 -8.75 2.67 -2.43
C SER A 154 -10.10 1.98 -2.20
N CYS A 155 -10.47 1.77 -0.95
CA CYS A 155 -11.76 1.20 -0.57
C CYS A 155 -12.61 2.26 0.15
N PHE A 156 -13.92 2.23 -0.06
CA PHE A 156 -14.89 3.12 0.56
C PHE A 156 -16.13 2.33 0.98
N LEU A 157 -16.77 2.76 2.05
CA LEU A 157 -18.11 2.32 2.39
C LEU A 157 -19.10 3.02 1.47
N ALA A 158 -20.05 2.27 0.92
CA ALA A 158 -21.09 2.79 0.05
C ALA A 158 -22.47 2.28 0.47
N LYS A 159 -23.50 3.03 0.09
CA LYS A 159 -24.91 2.66 0.22
C LYS A 159 -25.59 2.82 -1.13
N ASN A 160 -26.69 2.08 -1.29
CA ASN A 160 -27.59 2.28 -2.41
C ASN A 160 -28.96 2.73 -1.89
N LYS A 161 -29.52 3.80 -2.47
CA LYS A 161 -30.81 4.37 -2.08
C LYS A 161 -31.99 3.43 -2.33
N THR A 162 -31.91 2.58 -3.36
CA THR A 162 -32.96 1.60 -3.68
C THR A 162 -32.82 0.33 -2.83
N ILE A 163 -31.59 -0.03 -2.45
CA ILE A 163 -31.29 -1.21 -1.63
C ILE A 163 -31.11 -0.81 -0.16
N GLN A 164 -32.23 -0.58 0.53
CA GLN A 164 -32.23 -0.14 1.92
C GLN A 164 -31.57 -1.16 2.87
N LYS A 165 -30.99 -0.65 3.97
CA LYS A 165 -30.37 -1.40 5.07
C LYS A 165 -29.14 -2.26 4.72
N LYS A 166 -28.70 -2.34 3.46
CA LYS A 166 -27.45 -3.00 3.08
C LYS A 166 -26.30 -2.00 2.97
N ARG A 167 -25.10 -2.47 3.33
CA ARG A 167 -23.84 -1.75 3.17
C ARG A 167 -23.00 -2.42 2.09
N PHE A 168 -22.21 -1.63 1.39
CA PHE A 168 -21.36 -2.10 0.30
C PHE A 168 -19.93 -1.61 0.46
N VAL A 169 -18.98 -2.37 -0.07
CA VAL A 169 -17.60 -1.91 -0.28
C VAL A 169 -17.47 -1.52 -1.72
N LEU A 170 -17.18 -0.25 -1.92
CA LEU A 170 -16.77 0.30 -3.19
C LEU A 170 -15.23 0.25 -3.25
N THR A 171 -14.68 -0.31 -4.32
CA THR A 171 -13.25 -0.44 -4.54
C THR A 171 -12.87 0.27 -5.83
N TRP A 172 -11.93 1.19 -5.74
CA TRP A 172 -11.28 1.83 -6.86
C TRP A 172 -9.90 1.24 -7.11
N LEU A 173 -9.59 0.99 -8.38
CA LEU A 173 -8.26 0.59 -8.84
C LEU A 173 -7.89 1.42 -10.08
N PRO A 174 -6.84 2.27 -10.02
CA PRO A 174 -6.38 2.98 -11.20
C PRO A 174 -5.79 2.02 -12.23
N VAL A 175 -5.73 2.45 -13.49
CA VAL A 175 -5.04 1.70 -14.56
C VAL A 175 -3.58 1.51 -14.18
N GLY A 176 -3.12 0.26 -14.22
CA GLY A 176 -1.74 -0.09 -13.93
C GLY A 176 -0.79 0.21 -15.10
N PRO A 177 0.52 0.15 -14.87
CA PRO A 177 1.54 0.50 -15.88
C PRO A 177 1.60 -0.45 -17.07
N TYR A 178 1.11 -1.67 -16.91
CA TYR A 178 1.14 -2.72 -17.92
C TYR A 178 -0.27 -3.09 -18.38
N SER A 179 -1.15 -2.10 -18.57
CA SER A 179 -2.48 -2.35 -19.12
C SER A 179 -2.46 -2.15 -20.65
N PRO A 180 -2.22 -3.20 -21.46
CA PRO A 180 -2.28 -3.08 -22.92
C PRO A 180 -3.71 -2.93 -23.44
N ILE A 181 -4.71 -3.08 -22.56
CA ILE A 181 -6.12 -3.13 -22.90
C ILE A 181 -6.67 -1.71 -23.08
N GLU A 182 -7.36 -1.49 -24.21
CA GLU A 182 -8.04 -0.23 -24.50
C GLU A 182 -9.22 0.02 -23.53
N GLU A 183 -9.65 1.27 -23.39
CA GLU A 183 -10.73 1.63 -22.46
C GLU A 183 -12.05 0.92 -22.78
N LYS A 184 -12.40 0.78 -24.07
CA LYS A 184 -13.63 0.11 -24.50
C LYS A 184 -13.64 -1.36 -24.10
N GLU A 185 -12.54 -2.07 -24.36
CA GLU A 185 -12.38 -3.47 -23.98
C GLU A 185 -12.38 -3.63 -22.46
N ARG A 186 -11.67 -2.75 -21.73
CA ARG A 186 -11.64 -2.76 -20.26
C ARG A 186 -13.03 -2.54 -19.67
N THR A 187 -13.83 -1.66 -20.25
CA THR A 187 -15.22 -1.43 -19.83
C THR A 187 -16.06 -2.69 -19.98
N THR A 188 -15.95 -3.37 -21.13
CA THR A 188 -16.62 -4.66 -21.37
C THR A 188 -16.18 -5.72 -20.37
N LEU A 189 -14.87 -5.88 -20.15
CA LEU A 189 -14.32 -6.87 -19.22
C LEU A 189 -14.76 -6.63 -17.77
N VAL A 190 -14.73 -5.38 -17.32
CA VAL A 190 -15.17 -5.00 -15.97
C VAL A 190 -16.66 -5.29 -15.80
N LYS A 191 -17.49 -5.03 -16.84
CA LYS A 191 -18.92 -5.36 -16.83
C LYS A 191 -19.21 -6.86 -16.76
N VAL A 192 -18.42 -7.69 -17.43
CA VAL A 192 -18.54 -9.16 -17.33
C VAL A 192 -18.37 -9.64 -15.89
N LEU A 193 -17.61 -8.93 -15.04
CA LEU A 193 -17.46 -9.34 -13.65
C LEU A 193 -18.76 -9.29 -12.84
N GLU A 194 -19.77 -8.52 -13.29
CA GLU A 194 -21.11 -8.48 -12.65
C GLU A 194 -21.91 -9.77 -12.92
N THR A 195 -21.61 -10.50 -13.99
CA THR A 195 -22.31 -11.74 -14.33
C THR A 195 -21.70 -12.97 -13.66
N PHE A 196 -20.49 -12.83 -13.09
CA PHE A 196 -19.77 -13.93 -12.49
C PHE A 196 -20.40 -14.37 -11.17
N GLN A 197 -20.89 -15.61 -11.13
CA GLN A 197 -21.45 -16.24 -9.93
C GLN A 197 -20.59 -17.41 -9.51
N HIS A 198 -20.20 -17.42 -8.24
CA HIS A 198 -19.40 -18.52 -7.68
C HIS A 198 -19.72 -18.71 -6.19
N PRO A 199 -19.85 -19.95 -5.69
CA PRO A 199 -20.29 -20.22 -4.32
C PRO A 199 -19.45 -19.55 -3.23
N TYR A 200 -18.15 -19.34 -3.52
CA TYR A 200 -17.18 -18.83 -2.55
C TYR A 200 -16.70 -17.40 -2.83
N LEU A 201 -17.24 -16.73 -3.85
CA LEU A 201 -16.86 -15.35 -4.19
C LEU A 201 -18.06 -14.43 -4.04
N LEU A 202 -17.84 -13.31 -3.36
CA LEU A 202 -18.87 -12.27 -3.26
C LEU A 202 -19.16 -11.69 -4.64
N PRO A 203 -20.45 -11.60 -5.03
CA PRO A 203 -20.81 -11.06 -6.33
C PRO A 203 -20.47 -9.57 -6.41
N ILE A 204 -20.12 -9.14 -7.61
CA ILE A 204 -20.00 -7.72 -7.93
C ILE A 204 -21.40 -7.25 -8.33
N VAL A 205 -21.95 -6.31 -7.56
CA VAL A 205 -23.32 -5.80 -7.77
C VAL A 205 -23.37 -4.61 -8.71
N TYR A 206 -22.23 -3.95 -8.88
CA TYR A 206 -22.07 -2.83 -9.81
C TYR A 206 -20.58 -2.66 -10.13
N SER A 207 -20.30 -2.27 -11.36
CA SER A 207 -18.97 -1.95 -11.84
C SER A 207 -19.03 -0.79 -12.84
N ALA A 208 -17.94 -0.04 -12.93
CA ALA A 208 -17.78 1.03 -13.90
C ALA A 208 -16.29 1.17 -14.25
N CYS A 209 -16.00 1.73 -15.42
CA CYS A 209 -14.63 1.96 -15.86
C CYS A 209 -14.53 3.35 -16.50
N SER A 210 -13.35 3.94 -16.41
CA SER A 210 -12.93 5.11 -17.19
C SER A 210 -11.50 4.92 -17.70
N SER A 211 -10.99 5.89 -18.45
CA SER A 211 -9.59 6.00 -18.83
C SER A 211 -8.62 5.94 -17.64
N ALA A 212 -9.05 6.41 -16.46
CA ALA A 212 -8.22 6.49 -15.27
C ALA A 212 -8.20 5.19 -14.44
N GLY A 213 -9.23 4.34 -14.53
CA GLY A 213 -9.31 3.13 -13.70
C GLY A 213 -10.68 2.48 -13.70
N ALA A 214 -10.83 1.50 -12.81
CA ALA A 214 -12.06 0.74 -12.64
C ALA A 214 -12.58 0.82 -11.21
N LEU A 215 -13.90 0.82 -11.13
CA LEU A 215 -14.71 0.82 -9.94
C LEU A 215 -15.49 -0.49 -9.86
N VAL A 216 -15.51 -1.12 -8.70
CA VAL A 216 -16.37 -2.28 -8.42
C VAL A 216 -17.00 -2.15 -7.04
N ILE A 217 -18.27 -2.57 -6.92
CA ILE A 217 -19.03 -2.53 -5.68
C ILE A 217 -19.44 -3.95 -5.31
N ARG A 218 -19.23 -4.33 -4.04
CA ARG A 218 -19.58 -5.65 -3.48
C ARG A 218 -20.32 -5.47 -2.15
N PRO A 219 -21.09 -6.47 -1.70
CA PRO A 219 -21.65 -6.45 -0.34
C PRO A 219 -20.56 -6.28 0.73
N TYR A 220 -20.84 -5.49 1.76
CA TYR A 220 -19.96 -5.36 2.92
C TYR A 220 -20.17 -6.52 3.89
N MET A 221 -19.07 -7.15 4.31
CA MET A 221 -19.08 -8.20 5.31
C MET A 221 -18.58 -7.64 6.64
N GLU A 222 -19.44 -7.62 7.66
CA GLU A 222 -19.08 -7.14 9.01
C GLU A 222 -17.96 -7.99 9.64
N ASN A 223 -17.90 -9.29 9.29
CA ASN A 223 -16.84 -10.22 9.72
C ASN A 223 -15.56 -10.13 8.85
N GLY A 224 -15.53 -9.24 7.85
CA GLY A 224 -14.39 -9.05 6.96
C GLY A 224 -14.18 -10.16 5.94
N SER A 225 -12.96 -10.23 5.42
CA SER A 225 -12.54 -11.23 4.44
C SER A 225 -12.25 -12.58 5.10
N LEU A 226 -12.16 -13.65 4.30
CA LEU A 226 -11.67 -14.95 4.77
C LEU A 226 -10.29 -14.83 5.44
N LYS A 227 -9.41 -13.97 4.89
CA LYS A 227 -8.10 -13.69 5.48
C LYS A 227 -8.24 -13.07 6.88
N ASP A 228 -9.18 -12.14 7.08
CA ASP A 228 -9.43 -11.58 8.41
C ASP A 228 -9.86 -12.66 9.41
N GLN A 229 -10.75 -13.58 9.00
CA GLN A 229 -11.21 -14.67 9.84
C GLN A 229 -10.09 -15.65 10.21
N ILE A 230 -9.27 -16.06 9.22
CA ILE A 230 -8.11 -16.95 9.44
C ILE A 230 -7.17 -16.34 10.47
N TYR A 231 -6.86 -15.04 10.36
CA TYR A 231 -5.94 -14.37 11.28
C TYR A 231 -6.61 -13.81 12.54
N LYS A 232 -7.91 -14.09 12.76
CA LYS A 232 -8.73 -13.49 13.83
C LYS A 232 -8.58 -11.97 13.93
N ALA A 233 -8.41 -11.33 12.77
CA ALA A 233 -8.17 -9.91 12.63
C ALA A 233 -9.48 -9.13 12.61
N LYS A 234 -9.48 -7.95 13.24
CA LYS A 234 -10.60 -7.01 13.13
C LYS A 234 -10.58 -6.38 11.72
N PRO A 235 -11.66 -6.47 10.92
CA PRO A 235 -11.63 -6.07 9.51
C PRO A 235 -11.20 -4.62 9.27
N LYS A 236 -11.65 -3.71 10.14
CA LYS A 236 -11.32 -2.26 10.12
C LYS A 236 -9.99 -1.92 10.81
N SER A 237 -9.11 -2.88 11.12
CA SER A 237 -7.75 -2.59 11.59
C SER A 237 -6.76 -2.50 10.44
N HIS A 238 -5.69 -1.73 10.63
CA HIS A 238 -4.66 -1.50 9.62
C HIS A 238 -4.06 -2.79 9.08
N TYR A 239 -3.83 -2.82 7.77
CA TYR A 239 -3.36 -4.02 7.06
C TYR A 239 -2.06 -4.59 7.65
N LEU A 240 -1.09 -3.72 7.99
CA LEU A 240 0.14 -4.15 8.67
C LEU A 240 -0.15 -4.79 10.04
N LYS A 241 -1.07 -4.23 10.81
CA LYS A 241 -1.45 -4.77 12.12
C LYS A 241 -2.12 -6.14 12.02
N LYS A 242 -2.90 -6.35 10.96
CA LYS A 242 -3.60 -7.62 10.73
C LYS A 242 -2.67 -8.76 10.33
N TYR A 243 -1.66 -8.49 9.51
CA TYR A 243 -0.90 -9.54 8.82
C TYR A 243 0.62 -9.43 8.91
N GLY A 244 1.16 -8.44 9.63
CA GLY A 244 2.60 -8.21 9.76
C GLY A 244 3.32 -9.30 10.54
N ASN A 245 2.82 -9.61 11.73
CA ASN A 245 3.35 -10.66 12.59
C ASN A 245 2.20 -11.34 13.37
N PRO A 246 1.32 -12.08 12.69
CA PRO A 246 0.16 -12.69 13.32
C PRO A 246 0.59 -13.79 14.30
N LYS A 247 0.16 -13.67 15.56
CA LYS A 247 0.49 -14.64 16.63
C LYS A 247 -0.38 -15.89 16.59
N THR A 248 -1.55 -15.81 15.98
CA THR A 248 -2.54 -16.89 15.92
C THR A 248 -3.16 -16.95 14.53
N PHE A 249 -3.37 -18.16 14.03
CA PHE A 249 -4.12 -18.39 12.81
C PHE A 249 -5.01 -19.63 13.00
N LEU A 250 -6.17 -19.63 12.35
CA LEU A 250 -7.03 -20.79 12.24
C LEU A 250 -6.62 -21.63 11.02
N PRO A 251 -6.74 -22.96 11.08
CA PRO A 251 -6.64 -23.77 9.87
C PRO A 251 -7.73 -23.34 8.89
N ILE A 252 -7.44 -23.38 7.59
CA ILE A 252 -8.48 -23.21 6.57
C ILE A 252 -9.48 -24.34 6.80
N PRO A 253 -10.78 -24.05 7.00
CA PRO A 253 -11.78 -25.10 7.11
C PRO A 253 -11.71 -25.94 5.83
N CYS A 254 -11.33 -27.21 5.94
CA CYS A 254 -11.50 -28.14 4.83
C CYS A 254 -12.99 -28.14 4.51
N LEU A 255 -13.35 -27.75 3.28
CA LEU A 255 -14.70 -27.87 2.79
C LEU A 255 -14.98 -29.37 2.63
N THR A 256 -15.60 -29.97 3.65
CA THR A 256 -16.21 -31.31 3.58
C THR A 256 -17.62 -31.19 3.02
#